data_AF-A0A1I0QWB9-F1
#
_entry.id   AF-A0A1I0QWB9-F1
#
_cell.length_a   1.000
_cell.length_b   1.000
_cell.length_c   1.000
_cell.angle_alpha   90.00
_cell.angle_beta   90.00
_cell.angle_gamma   90.00
#
_symmetry.space_group_name_H-M   'P 1'
#
loop_
_entity.id
_entity.type
_entity.pdbx_description
1 polymer ?
#
loop_
_entity_poly.entity_id
_entity_poly.type
_entity_poly.pdbx_seq_one_letter_code
_entity_poly.pdbx_strand_id
1 'polypeptide(L)'
;MMEKELNSKEYLGYAKNLEATIYTNQKILCSMADETHKCIWEEEQIDKPKPPIKASLRYSYVKEKAFTIFIVFIVSFISLSIIFYPINIVSRLYFSVFKSAFIVSIVITILLIILLIQLEISYINISYRNDLKSYETAIENYDKSVIVEKERAKADGLKLDYINTQYDELIPHALEVEKTLENLYSLNIIFPKYRTMAAITQICEYFESGRCTELAGPNGAYNLYESELRMNLLIDRLDLVISNLEGIRRNQYMLYDEICKGNQLVEEVLDSVNYACKKIETISVNTSISAYNTKIISDNTQAIRFYESY
;
A
#
# COMPACT_ATOMS: atom_id res chain seq x y z
N MET A 1 -61.59 27.54 -3.09
CA MET A 1 -60.37 28.39 -3.14
C MET A 1 -59.53 28.28 -1.85
N MET A 2 -59.87 27.41 -0.89
CA MET A 2 -59.10 27.17 0.35
C MET A 2 -58.29 25.86 0.36
N GLU A 3 -58.17 25.16 -0.79
CA GLU A 3 -57.46 23.87 -0.92
C GLU A 3 -56.08 24.00 -1.59
N LYS A 4 -55.71 25.20 -2.07
CA LYS A 4 -54.41 25.44 -2.76
C LYS A 4 -53.29 25.90 -1.82
N GLU A 5 -53.63 26.26 -0.58
CA GLU A 5 -52.69 26.50 0.52
C GLU A 5 -52.33 25.20 1.25
N LEU A 6 -52.22 24.06 0.54
CA LEU A 6 -51.32 22.99 0.97
C LEU A 6 -49.86 23.46 0.73
N ASN A 7 -49.60 24.50 1.51
CA ASN A 7 -48.42 25.05 2.12
C ASN A 7 -47.14 25.08 1.28
N SER A 8 -47.00 26.10 0.42
CA SER A 8 -45.72 26.46 -0.25
C SER A 8 -44.53 26.45 0.72
N LYS A 9 -44.74 26.76 2.00
CA LYS A 9 -43.73 26.69 3.06
C LYS A 9 -43.35 25.23 3.41
N GLU A 10 -44.31 24.33 3.56
CA GLU A 10 -44.00 22.89 3.76
C GLU A 10 -43.31 22.31 2.54
N TYR A 11 -43.79 22.63 1.33
CA TYR A 11 -43.13 22.23 0.09
C TYR A 11 -41.66 22.67 0.05
N LEU A 12 -41.39 23.94 0.35
CA LEU A 12 -40.03 24.49 0.41
C LEU A 12 -39.18 23.80 1.48
N GLY A 13 -39.76 23.48 2.64
CA GLY A 13 -39.09 22.70 3.68
C GLY A 13 -38.68 21.31 3.22
N TYR A 14 -39.59 20.57 2.57
CA TYR A 14 -39.28 19.25 2.00
C TYR A 14 -38.23 19.34 0.89
N ALA A 15 -38.36 20.30 -0.03
CA ALA A 15 -37.39 20.50 -1.11
C ALA A 15 -36.00 20.85 -0.57
N LYS A 16 -35.92 21.73 0.44
CA LYS A 16 -34.67 22.10 1.12
C LYS A 16 -33.98 20.87 1.72
N ASN A 17 -34.72 20.06 2.46
CA ASN A 17 -34.17 18.88 3.13
C ASN A 17 -33.69 17.83 2.12
N LEU A 18 -34.43 17.61 1.04
CA LEU A 18 -34.04 16.68 -0.02
C LEU A 18 -32.78 17.17 -0.77
N GLU A 19 -32.70 18.45 -1.13
CA GLU A 19 -31.51 19.05 -1.75
C GLU A 19 -30.27 18.96 -0.85
N ALA A 20 -30.43 19.25 0.45
CA ALA A 20 -29.35 19.11 1.43
C ALA A 20 -28.88 17.65 1.58
N THR A 21 -29.83 16.71 1.54
CA THR A 21 -29.54 15.27 1.60
C THR A 21 -28.79 14.81 0.36
N ILE A 22 -29.19 15.26 -0.84
CA ILE A 22 -28.50 14.94 -2.10
C ILE A 22 -27.06 15.47 -2.09
N TYR A 23 -26.86 16.74 -1.69
CA TYR A 23 -25.52 17.31 -1.53
C TYR A 23 -24.65 16.46 -0.61
N THR A 24 -25.20 16.04 0.52
CA THR A 24 -24.48 15.25 1.53
C THR A 24 -24.15 13.85 0.99
N ASN A 25 -25.11 13.16 0.36
CA ASN A 25 -24.90 11.85 -0.25
C ASN A 25 -23.81 11.89 -1.33
N GLN A 26 -23.83 12.90 -2.21
CA GLN A 26 -22.79 13.08 -3.23
C GLN A 26 -21.41 13.28 -2.62
N LYS A 27 -21.30 14.06 -1.53
CA LYS A 27 -20.04 14.26 -0.80
C LYS A 27 -19.52 12.98 -0.17
N ILE A 28 -20.40 12.18 0.45
CA ILE A 28 -20.04 10.88 1.03
C ILE A 28 -19.57 9.92 -0.06
N LEU A 29 -20.30 9.82 -1.18
CA LEU A 29 -19.91 8.94 -2.29
C LEU A 29 -18.52 9.31 -2.86
N CYS A 30 -18.23 10.61 -3.02
CA CYS A 30 -16.92 11.06 -3.46
C CYS A 30 -15.81 10.72 -2.45
N SER A 31 -16.03 10.95 -1.16
CA SER A 31 -15.02 10.66 -0.13
C SER A 31 -14.76 9.16 0.03
N MET A 32 -15.80 8.32 -0.12
CA MET A 32 -15.65 6.86 -0.15
C MET A 32 -14.88 6.40 -1.38
N ALA A 33 -15.13 6.99 -2.56
CA ALA A 33 -14.35 6.69 -3.76
C ALA A 33 -12.86 7.03 -3.57
N ASP A 34 -12.55 8.17 -2.94
CA ASP A 34 -11.18 8.54 -2.60
C ASP A 34 -10.51 7.53 -1.64
N GLU A 35 -11.24 7.02 -0.64
CA GLU A 35 -10.75 5.96 0.24
C GLU A 35 -10.52 4.62 -0.50
N THR A 36 -11.42 4.23 -1.42
CA THR A 36 -11.21 3.02 -2.22
C THR A 36 -9.92 3.11 -3.05
N HIS A 37 -9.64 4.27 -3.64
CA HIS A 37 -8.41 4.48 -4.41
C HIS A 37 -7.14 4.32 -3.56
N LYS A 38 -7.18 4.64 -2.27
CA LYS A 38 -6.05 4.43 -1.35
C LYS A 38 -5.85 2.95 -1.00
N CYS A 39 -6.90 2.13 -1.07
CA CYS A 39 -6.83 0.70 -0.78
C CYS A 39 -6.39 -0.16 -1.99
N ILE A 40 -6.30 0.42 -3.19
CA ILE A 40 -5.79 -0.30 -4.37
C ILE A 40 -4.28 -0.51 -4.21
N TRP A 41 -3.90 -1.75 -3.92
CA TRP A 41 -2.50 -2.16 -3.75
C TRP A 41 -1.88 -2.65 -5.06
N GLU A 42 -0.64 -2.25 -5.32
CA GLU A 42 0.22 -2.86 -6.34
C GLU A 42 1.11 -3.92 -5.70
N GLU A 43 1.17 -5.11 -6.31
CA GLU A 43 1.90 -6.24 -5.74
C GLU A 43 3.42 -6.00 -5.70
N GLU A 44 3.95 -5.78 -4.49
CA GLU A 44 5.38 -5.64 -4.29
C GLU A 44 6.08 -6.99 -4.59
N GLN A 45 6.92 -6.99 -5.63
CA GLN A 45 7.67 -8.18 -6.03
C GLN A 45 8.83 -8.41 -5.04
N ILE A 46 8.63 -9.33 -4.10
CA ILE A 46 9.68 -9.73 -3.15
C ILE A 46 10.60 -10.77 -3.81
N ASP A 47 11.83 -10.38 -4.12
CA ASP A 47 12.81 -11.27 -4.76
C ASP A 47 13.31 -12.37 -3.82
N LYS A 48 13.26 -13.62 -4.31
CA LYS A 48 13.77 -14.78 -3.56
C LYS A 48 15.31 -14.77 -3.50
N PRO A 49 15.92 -14.91 -2.31
CA PRO A 49 17.37 -14.99 -2.19
C PRO A 49 17.95 -16.21 -2.92
N LYS A 50 19.14 -16.03 -3.51
CA LYS A 50 19.83 -17.06 -4.29
C LYS A 50 20.76 -17.90 -3.40
N PRO A 51 20.83 -19.24 -3.60
CA PRO A 51 21.70 -20.10 -2.81
C PRO A 51 23.18 -19.84 -3.10
N PRO A 52 24.07 -20.06 -2.11
CA PRO A 52 25.51 -19.88 -2.30
C PRO A 52 26.10 -20.92 -3.24
N ILE A 53 27.20 -20.56 -3.91
CA ILE A 53 27.93 -21.47 -4.80
C ILE A 53 28.52 -22.62 -3.98
N LYS A 54 28.23 -23.86 -4.38
CA LYS A 54 28.69 -25.07 -3.69
C LYS A 54 30.21 -25.10 -3.53
N ALA A 55 30.69 -25.45 -2.33
CA ALA A 55 32.12 -25.57 -2.04
C ALA A 55 32.85 -26.58 -2.96
N SER A 56 32.16 -27.64 -3.41
CA SER A 56 32.71 -28.63 -4.34
C SER A 56 33.16 -28.03 -5.67
N LEU A 57 32.42 -27.05 -6.19
CA LEU A 57 32.78 -26.32 -7.40
C LEU A 57 34.08 -25.54 -7.20
N ARG A 58 34.20 -24.86 -6.04
CA ARG A 58 35.40 -24.09 -5.67
C ARG A 58 36.62 -25.01 -5.46
N TYR A 59 36.44 -26.22 -4.92
CA TYR A 59 37.53 -27.20 -4.79
C TYR A 59 38.09 -27.68 -6.13
N SER A 60 37.22 -27.89 -7.12
CA SER A 60 37.65 -28.30 -8.47
C SER A 60 38.64 -27.28 -9.05
N TYR A 61 38.31 -26.00 -8.90
CA TYR A 61 39.15 -24.90 -9.37
C TYR A 61 40.52 -24.83 -8.68
N VAL A 62 40.56 -25.01 -7.35
CA VAL A 62 41.82 -25.03 -6.59
C VAL A 62 42.71 -26.20 -7.02
N LYS A 63 42.14 -27.39 -7.19
CA LYS A 63 42.88 -28.57 -7.63
C LYS A 63 43.48 -28.39 -9.03
N GLU A 64 42.71 -27.83 -9.97
CA GLU A 64 43.19 -27.53 -11.31
C GLU A 64 44.36 -26.54 -11.29
N LYS A 65 44.26 -25.47 -10.49
CA LYS A 65 45.38 -24.52 -10.31
C LYS A 65 46.62 -25.18 -9.73
N ALA A 66 46.49 -25.94 -8.64
CA ALA A 66 47.62 -26.60 -8.01
C ALA A 66 48.31 -27.59 -8.96
N PHE A 67 47.54 -28.29 -9.79
CA PHE A 67 48.07 -29.21 -10.81
C PHE A 67 48.89 -28.46 -11.88
N THR A 68 48.41 -27.31 -12.37
CA THR A 68 49.17 -26.51 -13.34
C THR A 68 50.49 -25.99 -12.76
N ILE A 69 50.49 -25.52 -11.52
CA ILE A 69 51.70 -25.05 -10.82
C ILE A 69 52.71 -26.19 -10.67
N PHE A 70 52.25 -27.39 -10.31
CA PHE A 70 53.10 -28.57 -10.18
C PHE A 70 53.79 -28.95 -11.50
N ILE A 71 53.05 -28.93 -12.62
CA ILE A 71 53.63 -29.19 -13.95
C ILE A 71 54.70 -28.15 -14.30
N VAL A 72 54.45 -26.86 -14.07
CA VAL A 72 55.41 -25.79 -14.35
C VAL A 72 56.69 -25.97 -13.54
N PHE A 73 56.57 -26.38 -12.28
CA PHE A 73 57.73 -26.66 -11.42
C PHE A 73 58.58 -27.81 -11.96
N ILE A 74 57.97 -28.93 -12.37
CA ILE A 74 58.67 -30.07 -12.96
C ILE A 74 59.42 -29.67 -14.23
N VAL A 75 58.74 -28.96 -15.15
CA VAL A 75 59.33 -28.54 -16.43
C VAL A 75 60.53 -27.62 -16.19
N SER A 76 60.40 -26.64 -15.29
CA SER A 76 61.49 -25.72 -14.90
C SER A 76 62.72 -26.47 -14.36
N PHE A 77 62.49 -27.50 -13.55
CA PHE A 77 63.57 -28.30 -12.99
C PHE A 77 64.28 -29.17 -14.05
N ILE A 78 63.52 -29.77 -14.99
CA ILE A 78 64.08 -30.54 -16.10
C ILE A 78 64.95 -29.63 -16.97
N SER A 79 64.52 -28.41 -17.27
CA SER A 79 65.33 -27.44 -18.02
C SER A 79 66.64 -27.07 -17.31
N LEU A 80 66.62 -26.86 -15.99
CA LEU A 80 67.84 -26.63 -15.21
C LEU A 80 68.78 -27.83 -15.25
N SER A 81 68.24 -29.04 -15.11
CA SER A 81 69.05 -30.28 -15.10
C SER A 81 69.81 -30.51 -16.41
N ILE A 82 69.21 -30.14 -17.55
CA ILE A 82 69.84 -30.25 -18.87
C ILE A 82 71.02 -29.27 -19.01
N ILE A 83 70.88 -28.05 -18.49
CA ILE A 83 71.90 -26.99 -18.58
C ILE A 83 73.15 -27.32 -17.74
N PHE A 84 72.97 -27.97 -16.58
CA PHE A 84 74.07 -28.33 -15.66
C PHE A 84 74.75 -29.69 -15.99
N TYR A 85 74.17 -30.51 -16.86
CA TYR A 85 74.68 -31.85 -17.20
C TYR A 85 76.10 -31.89 -17.82
N PRO A 86 76.56 -30.92 -18.65
CA PRO A 86 77.87 -31.02 -19.30
C PRO A 86 79.07 -30.50 -18.48
N ILE A 87 78.90 -30.07 -17.21
CA ILE A 87 79.99 -29.47 -16.42
C ILE A 87 80.76 -30.54 -15.61
N ASN A 88 81.79 -31.11 -16.26
CA ASN A 88 83.01 -31.74 -15.75
C ASN A 88 83.00 -33.09 -14.97
N ILE A 89 83.94 -33.94 -15.39
CA ILE A 89 84.22 -35.35 -15.05
C ILE A 89 84.72 -35.64 -13.61
N VAL A 90 84.84 -34.62 -12.75
CA VAL A 90 85.08 -34.81 -11.29
C VAL A 90 83.79 -35.25 -10.55
N SER A 91 82.71 -35.47 -11.30
CA SER A 91 81.31 -35.40 -10.86
C SER A 91 80.69 -36.66 -10.26
N ARG A 92 81.33 -37.84 -10.19
CA ARG A 92 80.60 -39.05 -9.71
C ARG A 92 80.10 -38.94 -8.26
N LEU A 93 80.92 -38.40 -7.35
CA LEU A 93 80.50 -38.16 -5.96
C LEU A 93 79.50 -37.00 -5.86
N TYR A 94 79.75 -35.91 -6.61
CA TYR A 94 78.86 -34.74 -6.70
C TYR A 94 77.47 -35.12 -7.22
N PHE A 95 77.40 -35.96 -8.24
CA PHE A 95 76.17 -36.47 -8.86
C PHE A 95 75.35 -37.34 -7.93
N SER A 96 75.99 -38.14 -7.07
CA SER A 96 75.29 -38.95 -6.07
C SER A 96 74.63 -38.09 -4.99
N VAL A 97 75.32 -37.05 -4.52
CA VAL A 97 74.79 -36.10 -3.51
C VAL A 97 73.72 -35.19 -4.12
N PHE A 98 73.87 -34.78 -5.38
CA PHE A 98 72.88 -33.96 -6.07
C PHE A 98 71.57 -34.72 -6.32
N LYS A 99 71.64 -36.02 -6.66
CA LYS A 99 70.46 -36.87 -6.83
C LYS A 99 69.65 -37.01 -5.55
N SER A 100 70.29 -37.25 -4.41
CA SER A 100 69.59 -37.38 -3.14
C SER A 100 68.99 -36.03 -2.69
N ALA A 101 69.72 -34.93 -2.86
CA ALA A 101 69.20 -33.59 -2.59
C ALA A 101 67.99 -33.23 -3.47
N PHE A 102 68.00 -33.66 -4.73
CA PHE A 102 66.88 -33.46 -5.65
C PHE A 102 65.61 -34.21 -5.22
N ILE A 103 65.75 -35.49 -4.86
CA ILE A 103 64.63 -36.29 -4.37
C ILE A 103 64.03 -35.65 -3.11
N VAL A 104 64.87 -35.20 -2.17
CA VAL A 104 64.42 -34.52 -0.95
C VAL A 104 63.70 -33.20 -1.28
N SER A 105 64.20 -32.41 -2.24
CA SER A 105 63.56 -31.17 -2.68
C SER A 105 62.17 -31.40 -3.31
N ILE A 106 62.02 -32.46 -4.12
CA ILE A 106 60.70 -32.86 -4.66
C ILE A 106 59.74 -33.23 -3.54
N VAL A 107 60.19 -34.03 -2.56
CA VAL A 107 59.34 -34.45 -1.45
C VAL A 107 58.89 -33.23 -0.62
N ILE A 108 59.79 -32.30 -0.31
CA ILE A 108 59.48 -31.08 0.44
C ILE A 108 58.49 -30.19 -0.33
N THR A 109 58.67 -30.02 -1.64
CA THR A 109 57.77 -29.19 -2.46
C THR A 109 56.38 -29.79 -2.58
N ILE A 110 56.26 -31.12 -2.74
CA ILE A 110 54.97 -31.81 -2.73
C ILE A 110 54.27 -31.62 -1.37
N LEU A 111 54.99 -31.77 -0.26
CA LEU A 111 54.43 -31.56 1.08
C LEU A 111 53.93 -30.12 1.28
N LEU A 112 54.69 -29.12 0.81
CA LEU A 112 54.27 -27.71 0.86
C LEU A 112 53.01 -27.46 0.01
N ILE A 113 52.92 -28.04 -1.19
CA ILE A 113 51.73 -27.90 -2.04
C ILE A 113 50.50 -28.53 -1.37
N ILE A 114 50.65 -29.72 -0.76
CA ILE A 114 49.56 -30.37 -0.03
C ILE A 114 49.09 -29.49 1.14
N LEU A 115 50.01 -28.92 1.90
CA LEU A 115 49.69 -28.01 3.01
C LEU A 115 48.92 -26.77 2.52
N LEU A 116 49.36 -26.14 1.42
CA LEU A 116 48.69 -24.98 0.83
C LEU A 116 47.27 -25.31 0.36
N ILE A 117 47.08 -26.47 -0.29
CA ILE A 117 45.75 -26.94 -0.71
C ILE A 117 44.84 -27.16 0.50
N GLN A 118 45.35 -27.75 1.59
CA GLN A 118 44.56 -27.97 2.82
C GLN A 118 44.12 -26.65 3.45
N LEU A 119 44.98 -25.62 3.46
CA LEU A 119 44.65 -24.29 3.94
C LEU A 119 43.57 -23.62 3.07
N GLU A 120 43.68 -23.68 1.74
CA GLU A 120 42.66 -23.12 0.85
C GLU A 120 41.31 -23.86 0.97
N ILE A 121 41.32 -25.19 1.07
CA ILE A 121 40.09 -25.98 1.31
C ILE A 121 39.45 -25.57 2.63
N SER A 122 40.23 -25.39 3.69
CA SER A 122 39.73 -24.93 5.00
C SER A 122 39.11 -23.53 4.89
N TYR A 123 39.79 -22.60 4.21
CA TYR A 123 39.27 -21.25 3.97
C TYR A 123 37.95 -21.27 3.17
N ILE A 124 37.88 -22.05 2.08
CA ILE A 124 36.65 -22.21 1.26
C ILE A 124 35.51 -22.78 2.10
N ASN A 125 35.79 -23.77 2.96
CA ASN A 125 34.78 -24.32 3.87
C ASN A 125 34.23 -23.26 4.82
N ILE A 126 35.10 -22.44 5.42
CA ILE A 126 34.69 -21.37 6.34
C ILE A 126 33.86 -20.32 5.61
N SER A 127 34.31 -19.85 4.43
CA SER A 127 33.56 -18.90 3.61
C SER A 127 32.20 -19.47 3.20
N TYR A 128 32.13 -20.71 2.73
CA TYR A 128 30.87 -21.34 2.34
C TYR A 128 29.91 -21.48 3.51
N ARG A 129 30.40 -21.83 4.71
CA ARG A 129 29.56 -21.87 5.92
C ARG A 129 28.98 -20.50 6.28
N ASN A 130 29.78 -19.44 6.15
CA ASN A 130 29.31 -18.08 6.40
C ASN A 130 28.26 -17.66 5.36
N ASP A 131 28.52 -17.90 4.07
CA ASP A 131 27.58 -17.62 2.98
C ASP A 131 26.25 -18.39 3.19
N LEU A 132 26.32 -19.65 3.63
CA LEU A 132 25.16 -20.49 3.94
C LEU A 132 24.36 -19.92 5.11
N LYS A 133 25.02 -19.49 6.19
CA LYS A 133 24.35 -18.87 7.34
C LYS A 133 23.64 -17.57 6.95
N SER A 134 24.30 -16.72 6.15
CA SER A 134 23.68 -15.50 5.62
C SER A 134 22.48 -15.80 4.72
N TYR A 135 22.57 -16.84 3.90
CA TYR A 135 21.47 -17.30 3.06
C TYR A 135 20.28 -17.83 3.87
N GLU A 136 20.52 -18.62 4.93
CA GLU A 136 19.49 -19.10 5.84
C GLU A 136 18.74 -17.93 6.50
N THR A 137 19.46 -16.93 7.00
CA THR A 137 18.85 -15.72 7.56
C THR A 137 18.07 -14.94 6.50
N ALA A 138 18.58 -14.85 5.27
CA ALA A 138 17.88 -14.17 4.18
C ALA A 138 16.59 -14.88 3.78
N ILE A 139 16.58 -16.22 3.75
CA ILE A 139 15.37 -17.02 3.53
C ILE A 139 14.36 -16.80 4.66
N GLU A 140 14.81 -16.85 5.91
CA GLU A 140 13.91 -16.66 7.05
C GLU A 140 13.24 -15.29 7.00
N ASN A 141 13.99 -14.24 6.64
CA ASN A 141 13.45 -12.90 6.47
C ASN A 141 12.51 -12.81 5.25
N TYR A 142 12.85 -13.46 4.14
CA TYR A 142 11.99 -13.56 2.96
C TYR A 142 10.65 -14.24 3.29
N ASP A 143 10.67 -15.36 4.01
CA ASP A 143 9.45 -16.08 4.39
C ASP A 143 8.57 -15.21 5.30
N LYS A 144 9.18 -14.46 6.23
CA LYS A 144 8.46 -13.48 7.07
C LYS A 144 7.86 -12.36 6.23
N SER A 145 8.61 -11.76 5.31
CA SER A 145 8.10 -10.65 4.48
C SER A 145 6.96 -11.11 3.57
N VAL A 146 7.04 -12.31 3.00
CA VAL A 146 5.96 -12.88 2.16
C VAL A 146 4.69 -13.13 2.96
N ILE A 147 4.80 -13.59 4.22
CA ILE A 147 3.63 -13.79 5.09
C ILE A 147 3.00 -12.44 5.42
N VAL A 148 3.80 -11.45 5.84
CA VAL A 148 3.34 -10.10 6.16
C VAL A 148 2.61 -9.47 4.97
N GLU A 149 3.17 -9.59 3.77
CA GLU A 149 2.57 -8.99 2.58
C GLU A 149 1.25 -9.64 2.19
N LYS A 150 1.16 -10.98 2.28
CA LYS A 150 -0.10 -11.70 2.06
C LYS A 150 -1.18 -11.31 3.07
N GLU A 151 -0.80 -11.10 4.32
CA GLU A 151 -1.71 -10.66 5.38
C GLU A 151 -2.21 -9.24 5.14
N ARG A 152 -1.32 -8.34 4.72
CA ARG A 152 -1.66 -6.98 4.33
C ARG A 152 -2.63 -6.95 3.16
N ALA A 153 -2.32 -7.66 2.08
CA ALA A 153 -3.19 -7.77 0.91
C ALA A 153 -4.58 -8.32 1.26
N LYS A 154 -4.66 -9.29 2.19
CA LYS A 154 -5.94 -9.79 2.70
C LYS A 154 -6.70 -8.73 3.51
N ALA A 155 -6.02 -8.00 4.38
CA ALA A 155 -6.65 -6.95 5.19
C ALA A 155 -7.20 -5.82 4.29
N ASP A 156 -6.42 -5.40 3.30
CA ASP A 156 -6.82 -4.37 2.33
C ASP A 156 -7.99 -4.85 1.46
N GLY A 157 -7.99 -6.13 1.05
CA GLY A 157 -9.13 -6.74 0.37
C GLY A 157 -10.43 -6.73 1.20
N LEU A 158 -10.36 -7.02 2.49
CA LEU A 158 -11.53 -6.97 3.39
C LEU A 158 -12.02 -5.53 3.62
N LYS A 159 -11.11 -4.55 3.72
CA LYS A 159 -11.47 -3.13 3.81
C LYS A 159 -12.19 -2.68 2.55
N LEU A 160 -11.66 -3.04 1.38
CA LEU A 160 -12.26 -2.71 0.09
C LEU A 160 -13.67 -3.32 -0.05
N ASP A 161 -13.84 -4.58 0.36
CA ASP A 161 -15.15 -5.25 0.35
C ASP A 161 -16.17 -4.55 1.26
N TYR A 162 -15.75 -4.13 2.46
CA TYR A 162 -16.60 -3.37 3.37
C TYR A 162 -17.00 -1.99 2.81
N ILE A 163 -16.03 -1.23 2.28
CA ILE A 163 -16.30 0.09 1.68
C ILE A 163 -17.24 -0.06 0.48
N ASN A 164 -16.99 -1.04 -0.39
CA ASN A 164 -17.86 -1.32 -1.55
C ASN A 164 -19.27 -1.71 -1.11
N THR A 165 -19.41 -2.52 -0.06
CA THR A 165 -20.74 -2.88 0.48
C THR A 165 -21.50 -1.64 0.94
N GLN A 166 -20.86 -0.73 1.69
CA GLN A 166 -21.48 0.52 2.13
C GLN A 166 -21.79 1.45 0.95
N TYR A 167 -20.95 1.46 -0.07
CA TYR A 167 -21.16 2.22 -1.31
C TYR A 167 -22.39 1.69 -2.09
N ASP A 168 -22.50 0.37 -2.24
CA ASP A 168 -23.61 -0.30 -2.91
C ASP A 168 -24.94 -0.15 -2.15
N GLU A 169 -24.91 -0.03 -0.82
CA GLU A 169 -26.07 0.31 -0.01
C GLU A 169 -26.50 1.78 -0.16
N LEU A 170 -25.55 2.71 -0.28
CA LEU A 170 -25.82 4.15 -0.35
C LEU A 170 -26.38 4.60 -1.71
N ILE A 171 -25.91 4.02 -2.82
CA ILE A 171 -26.36 4.36 -4.18
C ILE A 171 -27.90 4.30 -4.35
N PRO A 172 -28.59 3.17 -4.05
CA PRO A 172 -30.02 3.08 -4.27
C PRO A 172 -30.80 4.08 -3.42
N HIS A 173 -30.34 4.35 -2.19
CA HIS A 173 -30.93 5.39 -1.34
C HIS A 173 -30.72 6.79 -1.92
N ALA A 174 -29.54 7.11 -2.43
CA ALA A 174 -29.28 8.38 -3.08
C ALA A 174 -30.18 8.58 -4.31
N LEU A 175 -30.32 7.56 -5.15
CA LEU A 175 -31.21 7.57 -6.32
C LEU A 175 -32.69 7.71 -5.92
N GLU A 176 -33.11 7.09 -4.81
CA GLU A 176 -34.48 7.23 -4.31
C GLU A 176 -34.78 8.66 -3.83
N VAL A 177 -33.82 9.31 -3.16
CA VAL A 177 -33.94 10.71 -2.74
C VAL A 177 -34.01 11.64 -3.96
N GLU A 178 -33.15 11.43 -4.97
CA GLU A 178 -33.18 12.19 -6.22
C GLU A 178 -34.53 12.04 -6.93
N LYS A 179 -35.03 10.81 -7.07
CA LYS A 179 -36.35 10.53 -7.65
C LYS A 179 -37.48 11.18 -6.85
N THR A 180 -37.37 11.19 -5.52
CA THR A 180 -38.36 11.84 -4.64
C THR A 180 -38.35 13.35 -4.86
N LEU A 181 -37.18 13.97 -5.01
CA LEU A 181 -37.04 15.38 -5.34
C LEU A 181 -37.60 15.70 -6.74
N GLU A 182 -37.34 14.85 -7.74
CA GLU A 182 -37.92 15.00 -9.08
C GLU A 182 -39.46 14.95 -9.03
N ASN A 183 -40.03 14.00 -8.29
CA ASN A 183 -41.47 13.90 -8.08
C ASN A 183 -42.00 15.16 -7.39
N LEU A 184 -41.31 15.67 -6.37
CA LEU A 184 -41.67 16.91 -5.70
C LEU A 184 -41.62 18.11 -6.66
N TYR A 185 -40.60 18.21 -7.50
CA TYR A 185 -40.48 19.25 -8.51
C TYR A 185 -41.49 19.12 -9.67
N SER A 186 -41.99 17.91 -9.95
CA SER A 186 -43.03 17.67 -10.94
C SER A 186 -44.38 18.31 -10.57
N LEU A 187 -44.62 18.59 -9.28
CA LEU A 187 -45.78 19.33 -8.80
C LEU A 187 -45.81 20.78 -9.31
N ASN A 188 -44.70 21.27 -9.88
CA ASN A 188 -44.58 22.59 -10.52
C ASN A 188 -45.00 23.77 -9.62
N ILE A 189 -44.85 23.62 -8.30
CA ILE A 189 -45.10 24.68 -7.31
C ILE A 189 -43.98 25.74 -7.40
N ILE A 190 -42.72 25.31 -7.49
CA ILE A 190 -41.58 26.19 -7.75
C ILE A 190 -41.23 26.22 -9.23
N PHE A 191 -41.03 27.42 -9.77
CA PHE A 191 -40.59 27.62 -11.16
C PHE A 191 -39.19 27.00 -11.39
N PRO A 192 -38.95 26.28 -12.51
CA PRO A 192 -37.71 25.51 -12.74
C PRO A 192 -36.40 26.27 -12.52
N LYS A 193 -36.37 27.57 -12.83
CA LYS A 193 -35.18 28.43 -12.62
C LYS A 193 -34.67 28.43 -11.17
N TYR A 194 -35.56 28.25 -10.19
CA TYR A 194 -35.23 28.34 -8.76
C TYR A 194 -35.09 26.97 -8.08
N ARG A 195 -35.01 25.88 -8.84
CA ARG A 195 -34.83 24.50 -8.34
C ARG A 195 -33.35 24.19 -8.14
N THR A 196 -32.73 24.93 -7.24
CA THR A 196 -31.36 24.72 -6.79
C THR A 196 -31.32 24.83 -5.28
N MET A 197 -30.44 24.09 -4.61
CA MET A 197 -30.28 24.16 -3.16
C MET A 197 -30.15 25.60 -2.65
N ALA A 198 -29.33 26.45 -3.30
CA ALA A 198 -29.17 27.84 -2.90
C ALA A 198 -30.46 28.67 -3.04
N ALA A 199 -31.22 28.50 -4.12
CA ALA A 199 -32.45 29.24 -4.34
C ALA A 199 -33.58 28.74 -3.42
N ILE A 200 -33.74 27.43 -3.26
CA ILE A 200 -34.76 26.82 -2.41
C ILE A 200 -34.54 27.20 -0.94
N THR A 201 -33.31 27.12 -0.44
CA THR A 201 -33.00 27.48 0.95
C THR A 201 -33.29 28.95 1.24
N GLN A 202 -32.87 29.84 0.32
CA GLN A 202 -33.12 31.28 0.47
C GLN A 202 -34.61 31.61 0.41
N ILE A 203 -35.33 31.02 -0.55
CA ILE A 203 -36.78 31.23 -0.66
C ILE A 203 -37.49 30.68 0.58
N CYS A 204 -37.08 29.52 1.10
CA CYS A 204 -37.59 28.97 2.36
C CYS A 204 -37.39 29.97 3.52
N GLU A 205 -36.23 30.62 3.59
CA GLU A 205 -35.92 31.64 4.61
C GLU A 205 -36.87 32.84 4.57
N TYR A 206 -37.24 33.30 3.38
CA TYR A 206 -38.20 34.40 3.25
C TYR A 206 -39.59 34.03 3.80
N PHE A 207 -40.01 32.77 3.62
CA PHE A 207 -41.28 32.27 4.15
C PHE A 207 -41.21 31.98 5.66
N GLU A 208 -40.08 31.47 6.16
CA GLU A 208 -39.88 31.20 7.59
C GLU A 208 -39.79 32.50 8.40
N SER A 209 -39.10 33.51 7.88
CA SER A 209 -38.98 34.85 8.49
C SER A 209 -40.23 35.73 8.33
N GLY A 210 -41.21 35.30 7.52
CA GLY A 210 -42.43 36.07 7.23
C GLY A 210 -42.22 37.27 6.30
N ARG A 211 -41.04 37.38 5.65
CA ARG A 211 -40.73 38.43 4.66
C ARG A 211 -41.57 38.28 3.38
N CYS A 212 -41.95 37.05 3.04
CA CYS A 212 -42.80 36.74 1.91
C CYS A 212 -43.91 35.76 2.31
N THR A 213 -45.12 35.97 1.78
CA THR A 213 -46.27 35.08 1.94
C THR A 213 -46.63 34.36 0.65
N GLU A 214 -46.16 34.87 -0.50
CA GLU A 214 -46.45 34.34 -1.83
C GLU A 214 -45.16 34.15 -2.63
N LEU A 215 -45.15 33.18 -3.56
CA LEU A 215 -44.00 32.90 -4.42
C LEU A 215 -43.86 33.97 -5.52
N ALA A 216 -44.97 34.33 -6.15
CA ALA A 216 -45.05 35.32 -7.22
C ALA A 216 -45.72 36.62 -6.74
N GLY A 217 -45.73 37.64 -7.59
CA GLY A 217 -46.33 38.94 -7.29
C GLY A 217 -45.30 40.03 -6.95
N PRO A 218 -45.75 41.30 -6.80
CA PRO A 218 -44.85 42.44 -6.61
C PRO A 218 -43.97 42.31 -5.35
N ASN A 219 -44.54 41.71 -4.30
CA ASN A 219 -43.86 41.44 -3.03
C ASN A 219 -43.54 39.94 -2.83
N GLY A 220 -43.59 39.16 -3.92
CA GLY A 220 -43.38 37.71 -3.87
C GLY A 220 -41.91 37.32 -3.72
N ALA A 221 -41.67 36.12 -3.24
CA ALA A 221 -40.33 35.60 -2.95
C ALA A 221 -39.40 35.57 -4.18
N TYR A 222 -39.91 35.34 -5.39
CA TYR A 222 -39.10 35.38 -6.61
C TYR A 222 -38.56 36.79 -6.91
N ASN A 223 -39.38 37.82 -6.71
CA ASN A 223 -38.95 39.19 -6.97
C ASN A 223 -37.89 39.61 -5.95
N LEU A 224 -38.10 39.25 -4.68
CA LEU A 224 -37.11 39.50 -3.62
C LEU A 224 -35.80 38.76 -3.90
N TYR A 225 -35.86 37.47 -4.23
CA TYR A 225 -34.69 36.65 -4.57
C TYR A 225 -33.90 37.26 -5.75
N GLU A 226 -34.56 37.61 -6.85
CA GLU A 226 -33.90 38.21 -8.01
C GLU A 226 -33.32 39.60 -7.70
N SER A 227 -33.99 40.38 -6.84
CA SER A 227 -33.49 41.68 -6.41
C SER A 227 -32.23 41.55 -5.55
N GLU A 228 -32.20 40.61 -4.61
CA GLU A 228 -31.05 40.31 -3.77
C GLU A 228 -29.91 39.68 -4.59
N LEU A 229 -30.22 38.77 -5.53
CA LEU A 229 -29.23 38.17 -6.43
C LEU A 229 -28.56 39.22 -7.32
N ARG A 230 -29.33 40.18 -7.85
CA ARG A 230 -28.79 41.30 -8.62
C ARG A 230 -27.94 42.22 -7.75
N MET A 231 -28.36 42.48 -6.51
CA MET A 231 -27.61 43.30 -5.55
C MET A 231 -26.30 42.63 -5.17
N ASN A 232 -26.31 41.32 -4.93
CA ASN A 232 -25.13 40.51 -4.62
C ASN A 232 -24.17 40.42 -5.82
N LEU A 233 -24.67 40.21 -7.04
CA LEU A 233 -23.85 40.28 -8.26
C LEU A 233 -23.23 41.68 -8.49
N LEU A 234 -23.88 42.73 -8.01
CA LEU A 234 -23.40 44.12 -8.10
C LEU A 234 -22.36 44.42 -7.02
N ILE A 235 -22.52 43.84 -5.82
CA ILE A 235 -21.54 43.86 -4.72
C ILE A 235 -20.30 43.01 -5.08
N ASP A 236 -20.45 41.83 -5.68
CA ASP A 236 -19.33 40.98 -6.12
C ASP A 236 -18.47 41.65 -7.21
N ARG A 237 -19.06 42.56 -8.01
CA ARG A 237 -18.31 43.40 -8.95
C ARG A 237 -17.58 44.57 -8.29
N LEU A 238 -17.96 44.94 -7.06
CA LEU A 238 -17.32 45.99 -6.25
C LEU A 238 -16.31 45.40 -5.25
N ASP A 239 -16.45 44.14 -4.84
CA ASP A 239 -15.67 43.45 -3.80
C ASP A 239 -14.71 42.36 -4.34
N LEU A 240 -14.13 42.54 -5.53
CA LEU A 240 -13.20 41.57 -6.15
C LEU A 240 -11.85 41.39 -5.41
N VAL A 241 -11.75 41.61 -4.09
CA VAL A 241 -10.47 41.60 -3.39
C VAL A 241 -10.33 40.57 -2.25
N ILE A 242 -11.24 40.32 -1.28
CA ILE A 242 -10.80 39.52 -0.08
C ILE A 242 -11.77 38.49 0.57
N SER A 243 -13.09 38.39 0.31
CA SER A 243 -13.99 37.71 1.28
C SER A 243 -15.11 36.78 0.74
N ASN A 244 -14.77 35.66 0.10
CA ASN A 244 -15.78 34.75 -0.48
C ASN A 244 -16.50 33.82 0.52
N LEU A 245 -16.15 33.82 1.82
CA LEU A 245 -16.84 33.00 2.84
C LEU A 245 -17.75 33.81 3.78
N GLU A 246 -17.34 35.02 4.20
CA GLU A 246 -18.20 35.86 5.04
C GLU A 246 -19.35 36.51 4.27
N GLY A 247 -19.22 36.66 2.94
CA GLY A 247 -20.28 37.15 2.06
C GLY A 247 -21.48 36.20 1.99
N ILE A 248 -21.24 34.89 1.92
CA ILE A 248 -22.30 33.85 1.93
C ILE A 248 -23.01 33.82 3.29
N ARG A 249 -22.24 33.90 4.40
CA ARG A 249 -22.80 33.89 5.77
C ARG A 249 -23.76 35.04 6.04
N ARG A 250 -23.51 36.24 5.49
CA ARG A 250 -24.34 37.44 5.76
C ARG A 250 -25.69 37.42 5.06
N ASN A 251 -25.81 36.75 3.92
CA ASN A 251 -27.02 36.80 3.08
C ASN A 251 -27.80 35.48 3.07
N GLN A 252 -27.18 34.35 3.41
CA GLN A 252 -27.76 33.00 3.25
C GLN A 252 -27.41 32.12 4.46
N TYR A 253 -27.83 32.53 5.66
CA TYR A 253 -27.50 31.85 6.91
C TYR A 253 -27.96 30.38 6.90
N MET A 254 -29.17 30.10 6.39
CA MET A 254 -29.65 28.72 6.31
C MET A 254 -28.86 27.85 5.32
N LEU A 255 -28.39 28.40 4.20
CA LEU A 255 -27.58 27.62 3.26
C LEU A 255 -26.24 27.24 3.87
N TYR A 256 -25.61 28.20 4.56
CA TYR A 256 -24.37 27.95 5.29
C TYR A 256 -24.55 26.88 6.37
N ASP A 257 -25.64 26.96 7.16
CA ASP A 257 -25.96 26.00 8.21
C ASP A 257 -26.18 24.58 7.65
N GLU A 258 -26.93 24.42 6.56
CA GLU A 258 -27.13 23.12 5.91
C GLU A 258 -25.82 22.54 5.32
N ILE A 259 -24.95 23.38 4.74
CA ILE A 259 -23.63 22.94 4.28
C ILE A 259 -22.75 22.51 5.45
N CYS A 260 -22.74 23.26 6.55
CA CYS A 260 -21.99 22.91 7.75
C CYS A 260 -22.45 21.59 8.36
N LYS A 261 -23.77 21.38 8.50
CA LYS A 261 -24.33 20.10 8.98
C LYS A 261 -23.98 18.95 8.06
N GLY A 262 -24.11 19.13 6.74
CA GLY A 262 -23.74 18.12 5.75
C GLY A 262 -22.25 17.74 5.85
N ASN A 263 -21.36 18.72 5.97
CA ASN A 263 -19.93 18.46 6.14
C ASN A 263 -19.62 17.75 7.47
N GLN A 264 -20.28 18.13 8.57
CA GLN A 264 -20.12 17.43 9.84
C GLN A 264 -20.58 15.97 9.75
N LEU A 265 -21.70 15.71 9.08
CA LEU A 265 -22.18 14.34 8.88
C LEU A 265 -21.20 13.52 8.01
N VAL A 266 -20.61 14.15 6.98
CA VAL A 266 -19.56 13.52 6.17
C VAL A 266 -18.36 13.13 7.05
N GLU A 267 -17.91 14.00 7.95
CA GLU A 267 -16.82 13.70 8.88
C GLU A 267 -17.18 12.54 9.82
N GLU A 268 -18.39 12.54 10.40
CA GLU A 268 -18.85 11.46 11.29
C GLU A 268 -18.93 10.10 10.56
N VAL A 269 -19.41 10.08 9.32
CA VAL A 269 -19.45 8.88 8.48
C VAL A 269 -18.04 8.40 8.16
N LEU A 270 -17.14 9.30 7.79
CA LEU A 270 -15.74 8.96 7.51
C LEU A 270 -15.03 8.39 8.74
N ASP A 271 -15.24 8.98 9.91
CA ASP A 271 -14.68 8.48 11.17
C ASP A 271 -15.22 7.08 11.50
N SER A 272 -16.50 6.83 11.27
CA SER A 272 -17.12 5.51 11.45
C SER A 272 -16.52 4.47 10.49
N VAL A 273 -16.39 4.82 9.20
CA VAL A 273 -15.78 3.95 8.18
C VAL A 273 -14.31 3.66 8.53
N ASN A 274 -13.55 4.67 8.93
CA ASN A 274 -12.16 4.51 9.36
C ASN A 274 -12.03 3.63 10.61
N TYR A 275 -12.93 3.80 11.58
CA TYR A 275 -12.99 2.96 12.76
C TYR A 275 -13.30 1.50 12.42
N ALA A 276 -14.28 1.25 11.55
CA ALA A 276 -14.62 -0.08 11.06
C ALA A 276 -13.45 -0.72 10.32
N CYS A 277 -12.78 0.02 9.43
CA CYS A 277 -11.59 -0.43 8.72
C CYS A 277 -10.45 -0.81 9.68
N LYS A 278 -10.23 -0.03 10.74
CA LYS A 278 -9.26 -0.35 11.79
C LYS A 278 -9.64 -1.61 12.57
N LYS A 279 -10.92 -1.84 12.82
CA LYS A 279 -11.39 -3.08 13.46
C LYS A 279 -11.20 -4.29 12.55
N ILE A 280 -11.47 -4.17 11.25
CA ILE A 280 -11.22 -5.21 10.25
C ILE A 280 -9.73 -5.56 10.21
N GLU A 281 -8.84 -4.57 10.27
CA GLU A 281 -7.40 -4.78 10.35
C GLU A 281 -7.01 -5.57 11.59
N THR A 282 -7.50 -5.18 12.77
CA THR A 282 -7.29 -5.93 14.01
C THR A 282 -7.84 -7.35 13.95
N ILE A 283 -9.00 -7.57 13.33
CA ILE A 283 -9.59 -8.90 13.14
C ILE A 283 -8.71 -9.74 12.20
N SER A 284 -8.21 -9.15 11.12
CA SER A 284 -7.28 -9.82 10.20
C SER A 284 -6.02 -10.28 10.94
N VAL A 285 -5.41 -9.39 11.73
CA VAL A 285 -4.22 -9.69 12.56
C VAL A 285 -4.53 -10.76 13.62
N ASN A 286 -5.66 -10.67 14.32
CA ASN A 286 -6.02 -11.69 15.31
C ASN A 286 -6.27 -13.06 14.65
N THR A 287 -6.84 -13.07 13.44
CA THR A 287 -7.03 -14.30 12.66
C THR A 287 -5.69 -14.90 12.23
N SER A 288 -4.71 -14.08 11.85
CA SER A 288 -3.37 -14.57 11.51
C SER A 288 -2.62 -15.13 12.72
N ILE A 289 -2.66 -14.44 13.86
CA ILE A 289 -2.12 -14.96 15.14
C ILE A 289 -2.78 -16.30 15.50
N SER A 290 -4.09 -16.42 15.34
CA SER A 290 -4.83 -17.67 15.60
C SER A 290 -4.39 -18.81 14.67
N ALA A 291 -4.23 -18.53 13.37
CA ALA A 291 -3.76 -19.51 12.39
C ALA A 291 -2.32 -19.96 12.68
N TYR A 292 -1.42 -19.03 13.02
CA TYR A 292 -0.05 -19.31 13.43
C TYR A 292 0.01 -20.20 14.68
N ASN A 293 -0.75 -19.85 15.72
CA ASN A 293 -0.82 -20.64 16.95
C ASN A 293 -1.38 -22.05 16.68
N THR A 294 -2.37 -22.17 15.78
CA THR A 294 -2.92 -23.47 15.37
C THR A 294 -1.87 -24.33 14.66
N LYS A 295 -1.03 -23.72 13.80
CA LYS A 295 0.09 -24.42 13.14
C LYS A 295 1.10 -24.96 14.15
N ILE A 296 1.53 -24.13 15.10
CA ILE A 296 2.44 -24.55 16.18
C ILE A 296 1.84 -25.71 16.98
N ILE A 297 0.56 -25.62 17.34
CA ILE A 297 -0.13 -26.69 18.07
C ILE A 297 -0.12 -27.99 17.26
N SER A 298 -0.36 -27.91 15.95
CA SER A 298 -0.32 -29.08 15.06
C SER A 298 1.07 -29.71 15.01
N ASP A 299 2.12 -28.91 14.80
CA ASP A 299 3.51 -29.38 14.75
C ASP A 299 3.92 -30.01 16.09
N ASN A 300 3.59 -29.36 17.21
CA ASN A 300 3.83 -29.89 18.55
C ASN A 300 3.06 -31.19 18.79
N THR A 301 1.81 -31.30 18.32
CA THR A 301 1.01 -32.52 18.43
C THR A 301 1.64 -33.67 17.66
N GLN A 302 2.16 -33.41 16.45
CA GLN A 302 2.87 -34.41 15.66
C GLN A 302 4.16 -34.86 16.35
N ALA A 303 4.92 -33.93 16.93
CA ALA A 303 6.12 -34.24 17.69
C ALA A 303 5.81 -35.13 18.91
N ILE A 304 4.77 -34.82 19.68
CA ILE A 304 4.34 -35.64 20.83
C ILE A 304 3.95 -37.05 20.38
N ARG A 305 3.15 -37.18 19.31
CA ARG A 305 2.78 -38.50 18.75
C ARG A 305 3.99 -39.32 18.33
N PHE A 306 5.03 -38.67 17.79
CA PHE A 306 6.28 -39.35 17.46
C PHE A 306 6.96 -39.88 18.72
N TYR A 307 7.05 -39.09 19.79
CA TYR A 307 7.62 -39.55 21.07
C TYR A 307 6.81 -40.67 21.73
N GLU A 308 5.49 -40.67 21.64
CA GLU A 308 4.63 -41.72 22.19
C GLU A 308 4.70 -43.06 21.41
N SER A 309 5.25 -43.04 20.19
CA SER A 309 5.38 -44.23 19.34
C SER A 309 6.68 -45.02 19.52
N TYR A 310 7.52 -44.61 20.48
CA TYR A 310 8.75 -45.29 20.92
C TYR A 310 8.65 -45.77 22.37
#